data_AF-A0AAP5Z259-F1
#
_entry.id   AF-A0AAP5Z259-F1
#
_cell.length_a   1.000
_cell.length_b   1.000
_cell.length_c   1.000
_cell.angle_alpha   90.00
_cell.angle_beta   90.00
_cell.angle_gamma   90.00
#
_symmetry.space_group_name_H-M   'P 1'
#
loop_
_entity.id
_entity.type
_entity.pdbx_description
1 polymer ?
#
loop_
_entity_poly.entity_id
_entity_poly.type
_entity_poly.pdbx_seq_one_letter_code
_entity_poly.pdbx_strand_id
1 'polypeptide(L)'
;FYHSLVHWLIFIILLYWVDQRVSRYRQVGFSKVTKSLLRVFSLVIPAVFTFYMVSALHTNYILTKFETTRPTNPDILNQVSNPVVWKDRFDWDVYSTFLNIGLYKQDPSLIQPYIDWSLQIIKDKPRPAFYNNLILAYQGLDDSSKAEQIRAEAQFLFPNIDFSQVNYQPPSQAQSATTSVSDAE
;
A
#
# COMPACT_ATOMS: atom_id res chain seq x y z
N PHE A 1 12.08 -2.49 -10.39
CA PHE A 1 12.62 -3.77 -9.88
C PHE A 1 13.40 -4.58 -10.92
N TYR A 2 12.92 -4.74 -12.17
CA TYR A 2 13.69 -5.46 -13.20
C TYR A 2 15.04 -4.82 -13.54
N HIS A 3 15.10 -3.48 -13.66
CA HIS A 3 16.35 -2.80 -13.99
C HIS A 3 17.44 -2.91 -12.90
N SER A 4 17.06 -3.04 -11.62
CA SER A 4 18.04 -3.16 -10.52
C SER A 4 18.64 -4.57 -10.40
N LEU A 5 17.99 -5.61 -10.96
CA LEU A 5 18.50 -6.98 -10.95
C LEU A 5 19.77 -7.10 -11.79
N VAL A 6 19.80 -6.46 -12.96
CA VAL A 6 20.98 -6.45 -13.85
C VAL A 6 22.16 -5.77 -13.16
N HIS A 7 21.92 -4.63 -12.51
CA HIS A 7 22.95 -3.92 -11.74
C HIS A 7 23.51 -4.79 -10.61
N TRP A 8 22.64 -5.51 -9.89
CA TRP A 8 23.04 -6.41 -8.82
C TRP A 8 23.86 -7.61 -9.33
N LEU A 9 23.47 -8.21 -10.45
CA LEU A 9 24.24 -9.29 -11.09
C LEU A 9 25.62 -8.82 -11.56
N ILE A 10 25.69 -7.68 -12.25
CA ILE A 10 26.96 -7.09 -12.69
C ILE A 10 27.85 -6.84 -11.46
N PHE A 11 27.30 -6.30 -10.37
CA PHE A 11 28.04 -6.06 -9.15
C PHE A 11 28.61 -7.35 -8.54
N ILE A 12 27.86 -8.45 -8.50
CA ILE A 12 28.36 -9.76 -8.02
C ILE A 12 29.48 -10.28 -8.91
N ILE A 13 29.32 -10.17 -10.24
CA ILE A 13 30.35 -10.61 -11.20
C ILE A 13 31.63 -9.80 -11.00
N LEU A 14 31.52 -8.48 -10.79
CA LEU A 14 32.66 -7.61 -10.52
C LEU A 14 33.32 -7.95 -9.17
N LEU A 15 32.54 -8.18 -8.11
CA LEU A 15 33.09 -8.62 -6.81
C LEU A 15 33.84 -9.95 -6.95
N TYR A 16 33.28 -10.92 -7.66
CA TYR A 16 33.92 -12.20 -7.94
C TYR A 16 35.24 -12.01 -8.72
N TRP A 17 35.23 -11.17 -9.76
CA TRP A 17 36.41 -10.85 -10.55
C TRP A 17 37.52 -10.18 -9.74
N VAL A 18 37.15 -9.22 -8.87
CA VAL A 18 38.09 -8.51 -8.00
C VAL A 18 38.66 -9.45 -6.95
N ASP A 19 37.82 -10.25 -6.30
CA ASP A 19 38.25 -11.23 -5.28
C ASP A 19 39.27 -12.21 -5.86
N GLN A 20 39.00 -12.76 -7.06
CA GLN A 20 39.91 -13.70 -7.72
C GLN A 20 41.28 -13.10 -8.06
N ARG A 21 41.37 -11.80 -8.34
CA ARG A 21 42.63 -11.14 -8.75
C ARG A 21 43.46 -10.59 -7.59
N VAL A 22 42.85 -10.28 -6.46
CA VAL A 22 43.49 -9.51 -5.37
C VAL A 22 43.71 -10.35 -4.11
N SER A 23 42.92 -11.41 -3.89
CA SER A 23 42.94 -12.13 -2.61
C SER A 23 44.13 -13.08 -2.44
N ARG A 24 45.04 -12.74 -1.52
CA ARG A 24 45.94 -13.71 -0.88
C ARG A 24 45.16 -14.44 0.21
N TYR A 25 44.76 -15.68 -0.06
CA TYR A 25 44.01 -16.50 0.90
C TYR A 25 44.84 -16.78 2.16
N ARG A 26 44.45 -16.16 3.28
CA ARG A 26 45.00 -16.47 4.60
C ARG A 26 44.01 -17.39 5.33
N GLN A 27 44.40 -18.64 5.54
CA GLN A 27 43.57 -19.59 6.28
C GLN A 27 43.69 -19.30 7.77
N VAL A 28 42.58 -18.93 8.40
CA VAL A 28 42.47 -18.79 9.86
C VAL A 28 41.72 -20.00 10.40
N GLY A 29 42.29 -20.66 11.41
CA GLY A 29 41.69 -21.83 12.03
C GLY A 29 40.49 -21.44 12.90
N PHE A 30 39.26 -21.66 12.42
CA PHE A 30 38.07 -21.51 13.25
C PHE A 30 37.86 -22.70 14.19
N SER A 31 37.33 -22.44 15.39
CA SER A 31 36.88 -23.47 16.33
C SER A 31 35.76 -24.35 15.73
N LYS A 32 35.65 -25.60 16.19
CA LYS A 32 34.61 -26.55 15.73
C LYS A 32 33.19 -26.00 15.91
N VAL A 33 32.95 -25.24 16.98
CA VAL A 33 31.66 -24.61 17.27
C VAL A 33 31.31 -23.56 16.20
N THR A 34 32.26 -22.66 15.89
CA THR A 34 32.07 -21.63 14.86
C THR A 34 31.81 -22.22 13.48
N LYS A 35 32.53 -23.30 13.11
CA LYS A 35 32.30 -24.00 11.84
C LYS A 35 30.90 -24.61 11.76
N SER A 36 30.44 -25.24 12.85
CA SER A 36 29.09 -25.82 12.92
C SER A 36 28.02 -24.73 12.79
N LEU A 37 28.19 -23.63 13.53
CA LEU A 37 27.28 -22.49 13.51
C LEU A 37 27.17 -21.85 12.13
N LEU A 38 28.30 -21.58 11.48
CA LEU A 38 28.34 -21.04 10.11
C LEU A 38 27.68 -21.99 9.10
N ARG A 39 27.85 -23.31 9.27
CA ARG A 39 27.20 -24.31 8.39
C ARG A 39 25.68 -24.29 8.54
N VAL A 40 25.18 -24.16 9.76
CA VAL A 40 23.74 -24.04 10.02
C VAL A 40 23.21 -22.73 9.45
N PHE A 41 23.83 -21.59 9.76
CA PHE A 41 23.40 -20.28 9.25
C PHE A 41 23.46 -20.19 7.73
N SER A 42 24.47 -20.80 7.09
CA SER A 42 24.57 -20.86 5.63
C SER A 42 23.39 -21.56 4.96
N LEU A 43 22.64 -22.40 5.69
CA LEU A 43 21.44 -23.06 5.18
C LEU A 43 20.16 -22.35 5.65
N VAL A 44 20.12 -21.95 6.92
CA VAL A 44 18.94 -21.33 7.54
C VAL A 44 18.69 -19.94 6.97
N ILE A 45 19.72 -19.10 6.80
CA ILE A 45 19.54 -17.72 6.30
C ILE A 45 18.93 -17.73 4.89
N PRO A 46 19.46 -18.47 3.90
CA PRO A 46 18.84 -18.54 2.58
C PRO A 46 17.43 -19.13 2.61
N ALA A 47 17.17 -20.14 3.46
CA ALA A 47 15.84 -20.75 3.56
C ALA A 47 14.79 -19.77 4.09
N VAL A 48 15.09 -19.07 5.19
CA VAL A 48 14.20 -18.05 5.77
C VAL A 48 13.99 -16.89 4.81
N PHE A 49 15.06 -16.43 4.16
CA PHE A 49 14.99 -15.34 3.19
C PHE A 49 14.15 -15.72 1.97
N THR A 50 14.31 -16.94 1.44
CA THR A 50 13.52 -17.45 0.32
C THR A 50 12.05 -17.55 0.70
N PHE A 51 11.75 -18.09 1.89
CA PHE A 51 10.37 -18.16 2.38
C PHE A 51 9.74 -16.77 2.48
N TYR A 52 10.43 -15.81 3.10
CA TYR A 52 9.99 -14.42 3.19
C TYR A 52 9.72 -13.78 1.82
N MET A 53 10.63 -13.97 0.86
CA MET A 53 10.49 -13.45 -0.50
C MET A 53 9.30 -14.07 -1.23
N VAL A 54 9.08 -15.38 -1.10
CA VAL A 54 7.92 -16.06 -1.69
C VAL A 54 6.62 -15.52 -1.08
N SER A 55 6.55 -15.36 0.25
CA SER A 55 5.36 -14.78 0.89
C SER A 55 5.09 -13.34 0.46
N ALA A 56 6.13 -12.53 0.28
CA ALA A 56 5.99 -11.15 -0.21
C ALA A 56 5.53 -11.09 -1.67
N LEU A 57 6.02 -12.01 -2.51
CA LEU A 57 5.60 -12.13 -3.91
C LEU A 57 4.14 -12.59 -4.02
N HIS A 58 3.75 -13.60 -3.23
CA HIS A 58 2.37 -14.08 -3.16
C HIS A 58 1.41 -12.96 -2.76
N THR A 59 1.77 -12.17 -1.75
CA THR A 59 0.98 -11.00 -1.33
C THR A 59 0.84 -9.97 -2.44
N ASN A 60 1.93 -9.66 -3.17
CA ASN A 60 1.87 -8.74 -4.30
C ASN A 60 0.92 -9.23 -5.40
N TYR A 61 0.97 -10.53 -5.70
CA TYR A 61 0.07 -11.14 -6.68
C TYR A 61 -1.40 -11.01 -6.28
N ILE A 62 -1.75 -11.32 -5.02
CA ILE A 62 -3.12 -11.19 -4.50
C ILE A 62 -3.61 -9.74 -4.59
N LEU A 63 -2.76 -8.80 -4.18
CA LEU A 63 -3.10 -7.37 -4.18
C LEU A 63 -3.33 -6.84 -5.60
N THR A 64 -2.46 -7.22 -6.52
CA THR A 64 -2.62 -6.90 -7.94
C THR A 64 -3.89 -7.53 -8.52
N LYS A 65 -4.23 -8.76 -8.13
CA LYS A 65 -5.48 -9.40 -8.54
C LYS A 65 -6.70 -8.66 -8.00
N PHE A 66 -6.66 -8.18 -6.75
CA PHE A 66 -7.72 -7.37 -6.16
C PHE A 66 -7.93 -6.06 -6.94
N GLU A 67 -6.84 -5.35 -7.25
CA GLU A 67 -6.90 -4.09 -7.99
C GLU A 67 -7.34 -4.23 -9.46
N THR A 68 -7.03 -5.37 -10.09
CA THR A 68 -7.33 -5.60 -11.52
C THR A 68 -8.68 -6.25 -11.78
N THR A 69 -9.26 -6.95 -10.80
CA THR A 69 -10.54 -7.63 -10.98
C THR A 69 -11.69 -6.63 -10.81
N ARG A 70 -12.56 -6.53 -11.83
CA ARG A 70 -13.83 -5.80 -11.73
C ARG A 70 -15.01 -6.77 -11.89
N PRO A 71 -16.01 -6.77 -11.00
CA PRO A 71 -16.13 -5.95 -9.77
C PRO A 71 -15.12 -6.35 -8.69
N THR A 72 -14.67 -5.38 -7.90
CA THR A 72 -13.70 -5.60 -6.81
C THR A 72 -14.33 -6.47 -5.73
N ASN A 73 -13.73 -7.64 -5.46
CA ASN A 73 -14.19 -8.54 -4.41
C ASN A 73 -13.35 -8.35 -3.12
N PRO A 74 -13.91 -7.81 -2.03
CA PRO A 74 -13.19 -7.61 -0.77
C PRO A 74 -12.67 -8.91 -0.13
N ASP A 75 -13.26 -10.07 -0.45
CA ASP A 75 -12.82 -11.37 0.07
C ASP A 75 -11.40 -11.76 -0.38
N ILE A 76 -10.90 -11.15 -1.46
CA ILE A 76 -9.54 -11.38 -1.95
C ILE A 76 -8.50 -10.86 -0.94
N LEU A 77 -8.80 -9.79 -0.21
CA LEU A 77 -7.90 -9.22 0.80
C LEU A 77 -7.68 -10.17 2.00
N ASN A 78 -8.63 -11.08 2.27
CA ASN A 78 -8.52 -12.08 3.33
C ASN A 78 -7.48 -13.18 3.02
N GLN A 79 -6.99 -13.28 1.78
CA GLN A 79 -6.04 -14.32 1.35
C GLN A 79 -4.57 -13.91 1.53
N VAL A 80 -4.31 -12.68 1.99
CA VAL A 80 -2.96 -12.13 2.13
C VAL A 80 -2.20 -12.85 3.24
N SER A 81 -1.09 -13.50 2.88
CA SER A 81 -0.30 -14.32 3.82
C SER A 81 0.68 -13.50 4.65
N ASN A 82 1.26 -12.42 4.11
CA ASN A 82 2.20 -11.56 4.83
C ASN A 82 2.19 -10.13 4.28
N PRO A 83 1.47 -9.20 4.92
CA PRO A 83 1.40 -7.82 4.46
C PRO A 83 2.63 -6.97 4.79
N VAL A 84 3.65 -7.46 5.51
CA VAL A 84 4.73 -6.61 6.07
C VAL A 84 5.43 -5.74 5.02
N VAL A 85 5.74 -6.29 3.84
CA VAL A 85 6.41 -5.53 2.77
C VAL A 85 5.47 -4.52 2.11
N TRP A 86 4.18 -4.84 2.04
CA TRP A 86 3.18 -4.10 1.27
C TRP A 86 2.12 -3.45 2.16
N LYS A 87 2.44 -3.24 3.44
CA LYS A 87 1.46 -2.87 4.48
C LYS A 87 0.69 -1.62 4.10
N ASP A 88 1.37 -0.55 3.69
CA ASP A 88 0.71 0.70 3.31
C ASP A 88 -0.27 0.52 2.14
N ARG A 89 0.09 -0.31 1.15
CA ARG A 89 -0.76 -0.59 -0.03
C ARG A 89 -1.95 -1.44 0.36
N PHE A 90 -1.72 -2.46 1.17
CA PHE A 90 -2.78 -3.32 1.72
C PHE A 90 -3.76 -2.53 2.58
N ASP A 91 -3.26 -1.73 3.53
CA ASP A 91 -4.08 -0.89 4.40
C ASP A 91 -4.89 0.11 3.56
N TRP A 92 -4.27 0.74 2.56
CA TRP A 92 -4.97 1.61 1.61
C TRP A 92 -6.13 0.89 0.91
N ASP A 93 -5.91 -0.32 0.39
CA ASP A 93 -6.96 -1.07 -0.32
C ASP A 93 -8.10 -1.48 0.62
N VAL A 94 -7.78 -1.93 1.85
CA VAL A 94 -8.77 -2.29 2.87
C VAL A 94 -9.60 -1.08 3.29
N TYR A 95 -8.95 0.00 3.75
CA TYR A 95 -9.66 1.13 4.30
C TYR A 95 -10.40 1.91 3.23
N SER A 96 -9.85 2.05 2.02
CA SER A 96 -10.58 2.71 0.91
C SER A 96 -11.80 1.89 0.50
N THR A 97 -11.73 0.55 0.59
CA THR A 97 -12.90 -0.31 0.37
C THR A 97 -13.96 -0.10 1.45
N PHE A 98 -13.57 -0.03 2.73
CA PHE A 98 -14.51 0.30 3.80
C PHE A 98 -15.14 1.68 3.62
N LEU A 99 -14.35 2.69 3.24
CA LEU A 99 -14.87 4.01 2.92
C LEU A 99 -15.91 3.95 1.79
N ASN A 100 -15.58 3.30 0.67
CA ASN A 100 -16.49 3.21 -0.48
C ASN A 100 -17.79 2.50 -0.13
N ILE A 101 -17.72 1.39 0.62
CA ILE A 101 -18.90 0.66 1.07
C ILE A 101 -19.69 1.49 2.09
N GLY A 102 -19.01 2.17 3.01
CA GLY A 102 -19.61 3.03 4.03
C GLY A 102 -20.33 4.23 3.42
N LEU A 103 -19.72 4.91 2.46
CA LEU A 103 -20.34 5.99 1.69
C LEU A 103 -21.53 5.51 0.86
N TYR A 104 -21.46 4.30 0.28
CA TYR A 104 -22.58 3.75 -0.49
C TYR A 104 -23.75 3.31 0.41
N LYS A 105 -23.45 2.68 1.55
CA LYS A 105 -24.47 2.21 2.51
C LYS A 105 -24.92 3.29 3.50
N GLN A 106 -24.27 4.46 3.48
CA GLN A 106 -24.42 5.51 4.48
C GLN A 106 -24.23 4.97 5.91
N ASP A 107 -23.18 4.16 6.09
CA ASP A 107 -22.86 3.51 7.37
C ASP A 107 -21.59 4.15 7.99
N PRO A 108 -21.77 4.99 9.03
CA PRO A 108 -20.66 5.62 9.74
C PRO A 108 -19.61 4.64 10.29
N SER A 109 -20.04 3.42 10.66
CA SER A 109 -19.15 2.44 11.27
C SER A 109 -18.06 1.93 10.31
N LEU A 110 -18.32 2.01 9.00
CA LEU A 110 -17.37 1.67 7.94
C LEU A 110 -16.53 2.86 7.48
N ILE A 111 -16.99 4.08 7.73
CA ILE A 111 -16.27 5.32 7.38
C ILE A 111 -15.23 5.66 8.44
N GLN A 112 -15.57 5.55 9.73
CA GLN A 112 -14.69 5.94 10.83
C GLN A 112 -13.30 5.25 10.81
N PRO A 113 -13.18 3.94 10.53
CA PRO A 113 -11.87 3.28 10.44
C PRO A 113 -10.95 3.88 9.38
N TYR A 114 -11.50 4.37 8.26
CA TYR A 114 -10.72 5.07 7.23
C TYR A 114 -10.15 6.39 7.77
N ILE A 115 -10.98 7.16 8.49
CA ILE A 115 -10.56 8.43 9.08
C ILE A 115 -9.44 8.19 10.10
N ASP A 116 -9.64 7.25 11.02
CA ASP A 116 -8.67 6.97 12.09
C ASP A 116 -7.31 6.54 11.53
N TRP A 117 -7.32 5.66 10.52
CA TRP A 117 -6.09 5.23 9.85
C TRP A 117 -5.44 6.35 9.04
N SER A 118 -6.22 7.06 8.22
CA SER A 118 -5.67 8.08 7.33
C SER A 118 -5.08 9.27 8.09
N LEU A 119 -5.69 9.68 9.22
CA LEU A 119 -5.13 10.72 10.09
C LEU A 119 -3.76 10.36 10.68
N GLN A 120 -3.43 9.07 10.82
CA GLN A 120 -2.09 8.66 11.23
C GLN A 120 -1.12 8.67 10.04
N ILE A 121 -1.52 8.09 8.90
CA ILE A 121 -0.60 7.95 7.77
C ILE A 121 -0.22 9.29 7.12
N ILE A 122 -1.13 10.28 7.11
CA ILE A 122 -0.86 11.59 6.50
C ILE A 122 0.23 12.37 7.23
N LYS A 123 0.47 12.11 8.53
CA LYS A 123 1.53 12.75 9.31
C LYS A 123 2.92 12.41 8.77
N ASP A 124 3.09 11.16 8.35
CA ASP A 124 4.37 10.65 7.84
C ASP A 124 4.46 10.75 6.31
N LYS A 125 3.32 10.54 5.62
CA LYS A 125 3.25 10.41 4.16
C LYS A 125 2.04 11.18 3.61
N PRO A 126 2.08 12.51 3.59
CA PRO A 126 1.00 13.31 3.04
C PRO A 126 0.86 13.02 1.54
N ARG A 127 -0.34 12.63 1.10
CA ARG A 127 -0.67 12.41 -0.32
C ARG A 127 -2.03 13.01 -0.64
N PRO A 128 -2.20 13.66 -1.81
CA PRO A 128 -3.47 14.27 -2.21
C PRO A 128 -4.67 13.33 -2.15
N ALA A 129 -4.46 12.06 -2.53
CA ALA A 129 -5.51 11.05 -2.52
C ALA A 129 -6.07 10.77 -1.11
N PHE A 130 -5.24 10.84 -0.05
CA PHE A 130 -5.71 10.67 1.32
C PHE A 130 -6.60 11.84 1.74
N TYR A 131 -6.22 13.08 1.38
CA TYR A 131 -7.01 14.27 1.68
C TYR A 131 -8.35 14.27 0.93
N ASN A 132 -8.37 13.90 -0.36
CA ASN A 132 -9.62 13.75 -1.12
C ASN A 132 -10.60 12.81 -0.42
N ASN A 133 -10.13 11.62 -0.06
CA ASN A 133 -10.96 10.61 0.59
C ASN A 133 -11.36 11.01 2.01
N LEU A 134 -10.51 11.74 2.75
CA LEU A 134 -10.86 12.30 4.06
C LEU A 134 -11.97 13.35 3.97
N ILE A 135 -11.92 14.22 2.95
CA ILE A 135 -13.00 15.18 2.69
C ILE A 135 -14.32 14.43 2.45
N LEU A 136 -14.31 13.42 1.57
CA LEU A 136 -15.48 12.58 1.30
C LEU A 136 -15.96 11.84 2.55
N ALA A 137 -15.04 11.30 3.36
CA ALA A 137 -15.35 10.59 4.59
C ALA A 137 -16.07 11.50 5.60
N TYR A 138 -15.54 12.70 5.85
CA TYR A 138 -16.18 13.66 6.76
C TYR A 138 -17.52 14.18 6.21
N GLN A 139 -17.63 14.42 4.90
CA GLN A 139 -18.90 14.76 4.28
C GLN A 139 -19.94 13.62 4.42
N GLY A 140 -19.51 12.36 4.27
CA GLY A 140 -20.38 11.19 4.48
C GLY A 140 -20.78 10.93 5.93
N LEU A 141 -20.12 11.59 6.89
CA LEU A 141 -20.51 11.63 8.30
C LEU A 141 -21.28 12.91 8.68
N ASP A 142 -21.66 13.72 7.69
CA ASP A 142 -22.29 15.03 7.87
C ASP A 142 -21.44 16.06 8.68
N ASP A 143 -20.12 15.81 8.84
CA ASP A 143 -19.18 16.70 9.52
C ASP A 143 -18.53 17.68 8.54
N SER A 144 -19.35 18.59 8.02
CA SER A 144 -18.93 19.56 7.00
C SER A 144 -17.84 20.51 7.51
N SER A 145 -17.79 20.79 8.81
CA SER A 145 -16.76 21.65 9.41
C SER A 145 -15.38 21.01 9.30
N LYS A 146 -15.24 19.72 9.63
CA LYS A 146 -13.97 19.02 9.48
C LYS A 146 -13.61 18.78 8.02
N ALA A 147 -14.60 18.50 7.18
CA ALA A 147 -14.36 18.37 5.74
C ALA A 147 -13.70 19.63 5.15
N GLU A 148 -14.21 20.82 5.52
CA GLU A 148 -13.62 22.09 5.08
C GLU A 148 -12.24 22.34 5.68
N GLN A 149 -12.02 21.98 6.95
CA GLN A 149 -10.70 22.09 7.58
C GLN A 149 -9.65 21.24 6.83
N ILE A 150 -9.99 19.99 6.51
CA ILE A 150 -9.11 19.10 5.73
C ILE A 150 -8.92 19.65 4.31
N ARG A 151 -9.95 20.23 3.69
CA ARG A 151 -9.85 20.86 2.37
C ARG A 151 -8.89 22.05 2.38
N ALA A 152 -8.97 22.93 3.36
CA ALA A 152 -8.06 24.06 3.52
C ALA A 152 -6.61 23.59 3.74
N GLU A 153 -6.41 22.56 4.57
CA GLU A 153 -5.09 21.95 4.77
C GLU A 153 -4.55 21.34 3.46
N ALA A 154 -5.39 20.62 2.72
CA ALA A 154 -5.01 20.02 1.45
C ALA A 154 -4.60 21.06 0.40
N GLN A 155 -5.37 22.15 0.28
CA GLN A 155 -5.05 23.27 -0.61
C GLN A 155 -3.73 23.94 -0.24
N PHE A 156 -3.45 24.08 1.06
CA PHE A 156 -2.18 24.64 1.54
C PHE A 156 -0.99 23.71 1.21
N LEU A 157 -1.13 22.41 1.43
CA LEU A 157 -0.05 21.44 1.20
C LEU A 157 0.17 21.13 -0.29
N PHE A 158 -0.88 21.20 -1.10
CA PHE A 158 -0.86 20.81 -2.52
C PHE A 158 -1.49 21.90 -3.41
N PRO A 159 -0.84 23.06 -3.56
CA PRO A 159 -1.42 24.22 -4.26
C PRO A 159 -1.70 24.00 -5.76
N ASN A 160 -1.10 22.97 -6.37
CA ASN A 160 -1.27 22.63 -7.79
C ASN A 160 -2.42 21.65 -8.05
N ILE A 161 -3.15 21.24 -7.02
CA ILE A 161 -4.26 20.29 -7.12
C ILE A 161 -5.53 20.97 -6.65
N ASP A 162 -6.60 20.88 -7.44
CA ASP A 162 -7.89 21.45 -7.08
C ASP A 162 -8.69 20.48 -6.21
N PHE A 163 -9.02 20.91 -4.99
CA PHE A 163 -9.85 20.18 -4.03
C PHE A 163 -11.27 20.74 -3.90
N SER A 164 -11.61 21.83 -4.61
CA SER A 164 -12.93 22.48 -4.49
C SER A 164 -14.06 21.61 -5.03
N GLN A 165 -13.75 20.74 -5.99
CA GLN A 165 -14.72 19.85 -6.64
C GLN A 165 -14.99 18.56 -5.86
N VAL A 166 -14.27 18.32 -4.76
CA VAL A 166 -14.42 17.10 -3.96
C VAL A 166 -15.66 17.24 -3.09
N ASN A 167 -16.78 16.71 -3.59
CA ASN A 167 -18.07 16.72 -2.91
C ASN A 167 -18.71 15.34 -2.96
N TYR A 168 -19.06 14.83 -1.78
CA TYR A 168 -19.81 13.59 -1.65
C TYR A 168 -21.24 13.78 -2.17
N GLN A 169 -21.65 12.91 -3.09
CA GLN A 169 -23.02 12.81 -3.59
C GLN A 169 -23.62 11.49 -3.09
N PRO A 170 -24.66 11.52 -2.24
CA PRO A 170 -25.26 10.31 -1.73
C PRO A 170 -25.92 9.52 -2.88
N PRO A 171 -25.94 8.17 -2.81
CA PRO A 171 -26.45 7.31 -3.89
C PRO A 171 -27.90 7.64 -4.30
N SER A 172 -28.73 8.10 -3.36
CA SER A 172 -30.11 8.54 -3.62
C SER A 172 -30.20 9.76 -4.54
N GLN A 173 -29.27 10.71 -4.43
CA GLN A 173 -29.21 11.90 -5.29
C GLN A 173 -28.53 11.61 -6.64
N ALA A 174 -27.58 10.67 -6.67
CA ALA A 174 -26.91 10.26 -7.90
C ALA A 174 -27.90 9.63 -8.91
N GLN A 175 -28.87 8.85 -8.44
CA GLN A 175 -29.92 8.26 -9.30
C GLN A 175 -30.90 9.31 -9.83
N SER A 176 -31.29 10.32 -9.04
CA SER A 176 -32.17 11.39 -9.50
C SER A 176 -31.50 12.31 -10.54
N ALA A 177 -30.18 12.50 -10.46
CA ALA A 177 -29.41 13.25 -11.45
C ALA A 177 -29.33 12.51 -12.81
N THR A 178 -29.23 11.17 -12.83
CA THR A 178 -29.24 10.40 -14.07
C THR A 178 -30.62 10.34 -14.73
N THR A 179 -31.71 10.24 -13.96
CA THR A 179 -33.07 10.20 -14.51
C THR A 179 -33.50 11.55 -15.09
N SER A 180 -33.14 12.66 -14.45
CA SER A 180 -33.46 14.01 -14.97
C SER A 180 -32.73 14.39 -16.26
N VAL A 181 -31.59 13.74 -16.56
CA VAL A 181 -30.86 13.92 -17.82
C VAL A 181 -31.45 13.04 -18.94
N SER A 182 -32.00 11.86 -18.64
CA SER A 182 -32.63 11.01 -19.66
C SER A 182 -34.02 11.48 -20.09
N ASP A 183 -34.71 12.26 -19.27
CA ASP A 183 -36.04 12.83 -19.60
C ASP A 183 -35.95 14.18 -20.34
N ALA A 184 -34.73 14.67 -20.57
CA ALA A 184 -34.44 15.93 -21.27
C ALA A 184 -33.91 15.73 -22.71
N GLU A 185 -33.95 14.49 -23.22
CA GLU A 185 -33.59 14.09 -24.59
C GLU A 185 -34.83 13.58 -25.35
#